data_AF-A0A919Q6M3-F1
#
_entry.id   AF-A0A919Q6M3-F1
#
_cell.length_a   1.000
_cell.length_b   1.000
_cell.length_c   1.000
_cell.angle_alpha   90.00
_cell.angle_beta   90.00
_cell.angle_gamma   90.00
#
_symmetry.space_group_name_H-M   'P 1'
#
loop_
_entity.id
_entity.type
_entity.pdbx_description
1 polymer ?
#
loop_
_entity_poly.entity_id
_entity_poly.type
_entity_poly.pdbx_seq_one_letter_code
_entity_poly.pdbx_strand_id
1 'polypeptide(L)'
;MKLIDIARAYAEADNRDVQATTIHLHHYLLACMAVDTRARRMLTESGFTVRELRVPEPPGSGSYRLAPDLNHAIGWARGMRAGLGGEADWSLCFLVGGLAGDGTVDRWLRHRGVDLDALSRRLSEEFGTAASVCGTRPRYSLDPPIRLPKPQAEALMRDLHSRGLKFMMNHHDDGTIVIIPEEERSADAPHDLGARDQQPG
;
A
#
# COMPACT_ATOMS: atom_id res chain seq x y z
N MET A 1 5.86 18.25 -16.51
CA MET A 1 5.87 18.46 -15.05
C MET A 1 6.38 17.18 -14.39
N LYS A 2 7.30 17.24 -13.42
CA LYS A 2 7.84 16.02 -12.78
C LYS A 2 6.76 15.44 -11.84
N LEU A 3 6.77 14.13 -11.63
CA LEU A 3 5.82 13.47 -10.70
C LEU A 3 5.84 14.09 -9.31
N ILE A 4 7.01 14.53 -8.83
CA ILE A 4 7.14 15.18 -7.54
C ILE A 4 6.43 16.54 -7.46
N ASP A 5 6.36 17.28 -8.56
CA ASP A 5 5.67 18.58 -8.61
C ASP A 5 4.15 18.37 -8.53
N ILE A 6 3.64 17.32 -9.19
CA ILE A 6 2.23 16.93 -9.13
C ILE A 6 1.87 16.41 -7.73
N ALA A 7 2.74 15.58 -7.15
CA ALA A 7 2.56 15.08 -5.79
C ALA A 7 2.52 16.23 -4.78
N ARG A 8 3.36 17.24 -4.99
CA ARG A 8 3.36 18.46 -4.19
C ARG A 8 2.07 19.25 -4.35
N ALA A 9 1.53 19.39 -5.57
CA ALA A 9 0.23 20.02 -5.81
C ALA A 9 -0.90 19.30 -5.04
N TYR A 10 -0.90 17.96 -5.03
CA TYR A 10 -1.83 17.18 -4.20
C TYR A 10 -1.63 17.42 -2.71
N ALA A 11 -0.38 17.50 -2.26
CA ALA A 11 -0.07 17.73 -0.87
C ALA A 11 -0.48 19.14 -0.39
N GLU A 12 -0.36 20.15 -1.25
CA GLU A 12 -0.81 21.53 -0.99
C GLU A 12 -2.34 21.63 -1.02
N ALA A 13 -3.02 20.86 -1.86
CA ALA A 13 -4.48 20.80 -1.86
C ALA A 13 -5.07 20.10 -0.63
N ASP A 14 -4.36 19.12 -0.06
CA ASP A 14 -4.77 18.39 1.15
C ASP A 14 -4.49 19.21 2.43
N ASN A 15 -3.39 19.99 2.44
CA ASN A 15 -3.01 20.83 3.57
C ASN A 15 -3.56 22.26 3.43
N ARG A 16 -4.47 22.64 4.32
CA ARG A 16 -4.99 24.02 4.40
C ARG A 16 -3.98 25.04 4.94
N ASP A 17 -2.83 24.60 5.44
CA ASP A 17 -1.79 25.45 6.02
C ASP A 17 -0.52 25.53 5.14
N VAL A 18 -0.06 26.75 4.89
CA VAL A 18 0.87 27.14 3.80
C VAL A 18 2.36 26.97 4.17
N GLN A 19 2.70 26.50 5.38
CA GLN A 19 4.09 26.36 5.80
C GLN A 19 4.62 24.92 5.64
N ALA A 20 5.52 24.74 4.67
CA ALA A 20 6.27 23.52 4.37
C ALA A 20 5.42 22.24 4.25
N THR A 21 4.92 22.00 3.05
CA THR A 21 4.08 20.83 2.75
C THR A 21 4.88 19.53 2.80
N THR A 22 4.40 18.56 3.60
CA THR A 22 4.94 17.20 3.60
C THR A 22 4.24 16.35 2.54
N ILE A 23 5.02 15.78 1.63
CA ILE A 23 4.54 14.90 0.58
C ILE A 23 4.53 13.48 1.14
N HIS A 24 3.34 12.95 1.36
CA HIS A 24 3.10 11.57 1.75
C HIS A 24 3.01 10.65 0.54
N LEU A 25 3.10 9.35 0.79
CA LEU A 25 3.07 8.33 -0.26
C LEU A 25 1.83 8.44 -1.15
N HIS A 26 0.66 8.64 -0.55
CA HIS A 26 -0.59 8.72 -1.31
C HIS A 26 -0.67 9.94 -2.25
N HIS A 27 0.00 11.05 -1.93
CA HIS A 27 0.12 12.20 -2.85
C HIS A 27 0.92 11.82 -4.10
N TYR A 28 2.01 11.08 -3.91
CA TYR A 28 2.82 10.57 -5.02
C TYR A 28 2.06 9.53 -5.84
N LEU A 29 1.23 8.70 -5.19
CA LEU A 29 0.38 7.75 -5.89
C LEU A 29 -0.69 8.46 -6.73
N LEU A 30 -1.31 9.52 -6.22
CA LEU A 30 -2.21 10.39 -6.99
C LEU A 30 -1.49 11.00 -8.21
N ALA A 31 -0.24 11.44 -8.03
CA ALA A 31 0.58 11.94 -9.14
C ALA A 31 0.84 10.86 -10.21
N CYS A 32 1.20 9.64 -9.81
CA CYS A 32 1.35 8.51 -10.72
C CYS A 32 0.06 8.27 -11.50
N MET A 33 -1.10 8.22 -10.83
CA MET A 33 -2.39 7.99 -11.52
C MET A 33 -2.83 9.14 -12.42
N ALA A 34 -2.40 10.37 -12.14
CA ALA A 34 -2.74 11.52 -12.96
C ALA A 34 -1.95 11.55 -14.28
N VAL A 35 -0.70 11.07 -14.26
CA VAL A 35 0.18 11.03 -15.45
C VAL A 35 0.06 9.72 -16.22
N ASP A 36 -0.18 8.62 -15.51
CA ASP A 36 -0.08 7.26 -16.04
C ASP A 36 -1.45 6.58 -16.14
N THR A 37 -1.90 6.41 -17.38
CA THR A 37 -3.18 5.78 -17.66
C THR A 37 -3.20 4.29 -17.33
N ARG A 38 -2.05 3.60 -17.29
CA ARG A 38 -1.96 2.17 -17.02
C ARG A 38 -2.10 1.90 -15.52
N ALA A 39 -1.34 2.60 -14.69
CA ALA A 39 -1.46 2.52 -13.23
C ALA A 39 -2.87 2.93 -12.76
N ARG A 40 -3.42 3.99 -13.35
CA ARG A 40 -4.80 4.41 -13.11
C ARG A 40 -5.80 3.32 -13.49
N ARG A 41 -5.67 2.74 -14.68
CA ARG A 41 -6.57 1.67 -15.15
C ARG A 41 -6.55 0.48 -14.20
N MET A 42 -5.36 -0.01 -13.83
CA MET A 42 -5.22 -1.15 -12.93
C MET A 42 -5.90 -0.90 -11.56
N LEU A 43 -5.73 0.30 -11.00
CA LEU A 43 -6.38 0.67 -9.74
C LEU A 43 -7.90 0.79 -9.89
N THR A 44 -8.39 1.42 -10.96
CA THR A 44 -9.84 1.54 -11.23
C THR A 44 -10.49 0.16 -11.44
N GLU A 45 -9.86 -0.73 -12.20
CA GLU A 45 -10.30 -2.11 -12.39
C GLU A 45 -10.25 -2.95 -11.11
N SER A 46 -9.49 -2.49 -10.11
CA SER A 46 -9.44 -3.07 -8.76
C SER A 46 -10.40 -2.38 -7.77
N GLY A 47 -11.29 -1.51 -8.24
CA GLY A 47 -12.32 -0.86 -7.41
C GLY A 47 -12.00 0.56 -6.92
N PHE A 48 -10.87 1.13 -7.33
CA PHE A 48 -10.52 2.50 -6.95
C PHE A 48 -11.58 3.50 -7.44
N THR A 49 -12.29 4.10 -6.49
CA THR A 49 -13.37 5.04 -6.78
C THR A 49 -12.83 6.47 -6.75
N VAL A 50 -13.00 7.20 -7.85
CA VAL A 50 -12.44 8.54 -8.01
C VAL A 50 -13.57 9.58 -8.05
N ARG A 51 -13.59 10.47 -7.06
CA ARG A 51 -14.17 11.81 -7.24
C ARG A 51 -13.11 12.64 -7.95
N GLU A 52 -13.24 12.77 -9.27
CA GLU A 52 -12.38 13.53 -10.20
C GLU A 52 -10.86 13.61 -9.88
N LEU A 53 -10.06 12.77 -10.54
CA LEU A 53 -8.60 12.88 -10.59
C LEU A 53 -8.22 14.05 -11.51
N ARG A 54 -8.37 15.28 -11.02
CA ARG A 54 -7.77 16.46 -11.65
C ARG A 54 -6.43 16.73 -10.97
N VAL A 55 -5.44 17.14 -11.76
CA VAL A 55 -4.18 17.66 -11.22
C VAL A 55 -4.50 19.02 -10.61
N PRO A 56 -4.23 19.25 -9.31
CA PRO A 56 -4.42 20.57 -8.69
C PRO A 56 -3.52 21.62 -9.34
N GLU A 57 -3.75 22.89 -9.01
CA GLU A 57 -2.90 23.98 -9.50
C GLU A 57 -1.41 23.71 -9.19
N PRO A 58 -0.50 24.14 -10.06
CA PRO A 58 0.93 23.93 -9.85
C PRO A 58 1.36 24.54 -8.51
N PRO A 59 2.25 23.85 -7.78
CA PRO A 59 2.57 24.26 -6.43
C PRO A 59 3.31 25.60 -6.41
N GLY A 60 3.18 26.35 -5.31
CA GLY A 60 3.86 27.63 -5.14
C GLY A 60 5.40 27.51 -5.08
N SER A 61 6.12 28.61 -4.85
CA SER A 61 7.60 28.60 -4.70
C SER A 61 8.11 28.08 -3.34
N GLY A 62 7.24 27.55 -2.49
CA GLY A 62 7.57 27.05 -1.15
C GLY A 62 8.50 25.82 -1.12
N SER A 63 9.10 25.57 0.05
CA SER A 63 9.86 24.36 0.33
C SER A 63 8.93 23.17 0.65
N TYR A 64 9.36 21.95 0.35
CA TYR A 64 8.63 20.73 0.70
C TYR A 64 9.53 19.70 1.42
N ARG A 65 8.90 18.74 2.09
CA ARG A 65 9.58 17.57 2.68
C ARG A 65 8.96 16.29 2.13
N LEU A 66 9.75 15.22 2.07
CA LEU A 66 9.23 13.88 1.75
C LEU A 66 9.04 13.11 3.04
N ALA A 67 7.88 12.48 3.18
CA ALA A 67 7.64 11.57 4.29
C ALA A 67 8.61 10.35 4.19
N PRO A 68 9.07 9.78 5.32
CA PRO A 68 10.02 8.67 5.30
C PRO A 68 9.55 7.43 4.54
N ASP A 69 8.25 7.11 4.65
CA ASP A 69 7.57 6.02 3.94
C ASP A 69 7.60 6.23 2.41
N LEU A 70 7.41 7.47 1.95
CA LEU A 70 7.54 7.83 0.53
C LEU A 70 8.98 7.61 0.03
N ASN A 71 9.99 8.01 0.79
CA ASN A 71 11.39 7.76 0.40
C ASN A 71 11.68 6.26 0.27
N HIS A 72 11.15 5.45 1.18
CA HIS A 72 11.28 4.00 1.11
C HIS A 72 10.61 3.42 -0.14
N ALA A 73 9.37 3.83 -0.44
CA ALA A 73 8.64 3.37 -1.63
C ALA A 73 9.34 3.78 -2.94
N ILE A 74 9.89 5.00 -3.03
CA ILE A 74 10.69 5.45 -4.18
C ILE A 74 11.95 4.58 -4.33
N GLY A 75 12.64 4.27 -3.23
CA GLY A 75 13.82 3.40 -3.24
C GLY A 75 13.50 2.00 -3.76
N TRP A 76 12.42 1.40 -3.25
CA TRP A 76 11.91 0.12 -3.74
C TRP A 76 11.57 0.14 -5.22
N ALA A 77 10.82 1.14 -5.68
CA ALA A 77 10.44 1.28 -7.07
C ALA A 77 11.66 1.38 -8.01
N ARG A 78 12.70 2.12 -7.59
CA ARG A 78 13.98 2.19 -8.32
C ARG A 78 14.67 0.84 -8.39
N GLY A 79 14.77 0.14 -7.26
CA GLY A 79 15.40 -1.19 -7.20
C GLY A 79 14.68 -2.20 -8.07
N MET A 80 13.34 -2.24 -7.99
CA MET A 80 12.51 -3.12 -8.82
C MET A 80 12.66 -2.80 -10.30
N ARG A 81 12.55 -1.53 -10.69
CA ARG A 81 12.71 -1.12 -12.09
C ARG A 81 14.09 -1.48 -12.64
N ALA A 82 15.15 -1.29 -11.85
CA ALA A 82 16.50 -1.68 -12.23
C ALA A 82 16.62 -3.21 -12.39
N GLY A 83 16.07 -3.99 -11.46
CA GLY A 83 16.06 -5.45 -11.53
C GLY A 83 15.27 -6.02 -12.71
N LEU A 84 14.27 -5.28 -13.20
CA LEU A 84 13.48 -5.61 -14.40
C LEU A 84 14.08 -5.04 -15.70
N GLY A 85 15.32 -4.57 -15.70
CA GLY A 85 16.01 -4.11 -16.91
C GLY A 85 15.72 -2.67 -17.33
N GLY A 86 15.17 -1.83 -16.44
CA GLY A 86 15.05 -0.38 -16.65
C GLY A 86 13.82 0.08 -17.44
N GLU A 87 13.19 -0.80 -18.22
CA GLU A 87 12.03 -0.49 -19.06
C GLU A 87 10.68 -0.67 -18.35
N ALA A 88 10.70 -1.24 -17.13
CA ALA A 88 9.48 -1.42 -16.35
C ALA A 88 8.80 -0.08 -16.02
N ASP A 89 7.47 -0.08 -16.09
CA ASP A 89 6.62 1.07 -15.80
C ASP A 89 6.87 1.59 -14.38
N TRP A 90 7.28 2.86 -14.28
CA TRP A 90 7.64 3.49 -13.01
C TRP A 90 6.45 3.56 -12.05
N SER A 91 5.26 3.88 -12.55
CA SER A 91 4.07 4.07 -11.73
C SER A 91 3.61 2.75 -11.12
N LEU A 92 3.70 1.67 -11.89
CA LEU A 92 3.41 0.31 -11.42
C LEU A 92 4.50 -0.21 -10.46
N CYS A 93 5.78 0.04 -10.73
CA CYS A 93 6.86 -0.27 -9.78
C CYS A 93 6.68 0.49 -8.46
N PHE A 94 6.24 1.75 -8.52
CA PHE A 94 5.93 2.54 -7.33
C PHE A 94 4.72 1.99 -6.57
N LEU A 95 3.69 1.50 -7.28
CA LEU A 95 2.54 0.87 -6.65
C LEU A 95 2.96 -0.40 -5.90
N VAL A 96 3.81 -1.24 -6.48
CA VAL A 96 4.40 -2.40 -5.79
C VAL A 96 5.20 -1.97 -4.55
N GLY A 97 6.08 -0.98 -4.69
CA GLY A 97 6.86 -0.44 -3.58
C GLY A 97 6.00 0.13 -2.45
N GLY A 98 4.85 0.73 -2.78
CA GLY A 98 3.88 1.22 -1.80
C GLY A 98 3.16 0.09 -1.05
N LEU A 99 2.81 -1.00 -1.74
CA LEU A 99 2.18 -2.18 -1.15
C LEU A 99 3.16 -3.06 -0.34
N ALA A 100 4.46 -2.99 -0.63
CA ALA A 100 5.51 -3.67 0.12
C ALA A 100 5.85 -3.01 1.47
N GLY A 101 5.36 -1.79 1.70
CA GLY A 101 5.68 -0.97 2.87
C GLY A 101 4.92 -1.35 4.15
N ASP A 102 4.78 -0.37 5.05
CA ASP A 102 4.23 -0.54 6.40
C ASP A 102 2.68 -0.61 6.47
N GLY A 103 1.99 -0.63 5.33
CA GLY A 103 0.53 -0.70 5.24
C GLY A 103 -0.19 0.64 5.23
N THR A 104 0.51 1.78 5.25
CA THR A 104 -0.11 3.12 5.14
C THR A 104 -0.88 3.29 3.82
N VAL A 105 -0.33 2.76 2.73
CA VAL A 105 -0.95 2.77 1.39
C VAL A 105 -2.17 1.86 1.32
N ASP A 106 -2.07 0.69 1.92
CA ASP A 106 -3.14 -0.31 1.95
C ASP A 106 -4.41 0.26 2.56
N ARG A 107 -4.27 0.93 3.71
CA ARG A 107 -5.39 1.58 4.40
C ARG A 107 -6.02 2.66 3.51
N TRP A 108 -5.19 3.49 2.88
CA TRP A 108 -5.65 4.58 2.03
C TRP A 108 -6.39 4.08 0.77
N LEU A 109 -5.91 2.99 0.17
CA LEU A 109 -6.50 2.34 -0.99
C LEU A 109 -7.81 1.61 -0.64
N ARG A 110 -7.85 0.86 0.48
CA ARG A 110 -9.07 0.21 0.98
C ARG A 110 -10.18 1.20 1.25
N HIS A 111 -9.85 2.35 1.86
CA HIS A 111 -10.84 3.40 2.10
C HIS A 111 -11.43 3.98 0.80
N ARG A 112 -10.78 3.76 -0.34
CA ARG A 112 -11.24 4.17 -1.68
C ARG A 112 -11.80 3.03 -2.52
N GLY A 113 -12.17 1.92 -1.86
CA GLY A 113 -12.86 0.78 -2.48
C GLY A 113 -11.95 -0.19 -3.21
N VAL A 114 -10.63 -0.08 -3.06
CA VAL A 114 -9.71 -0.98 -3.75
C VAL A 114 -9.69 -2.36 -3.10
N ASP A 115 -10.00 -3.37 -3.89
CA ASP A 115 -9.68 -4.76 -3.61
C ASP A 115 -8.17 -4.95 -3.78
N LEU A 116 -7.47 -4.96 -2.65
CA LEU A 116 -6.02 -5.10 -2.63
C LEU A 116 -5.55 -6.48 -3.08
N ASP A 117 -6.37 -7.53 -2.97
CA ASP A 117 -6.00 -8.87 -3.43
C ASP A 117 -6.12 -8.96 -4.95
N ALA A 118 -7.19 -8.41 -5.53
CA ALA A 118 -7.31 -8.25 -6.98
C ALA A 118 -6.16 -7.41 -7.56
N LEU A 119 -5.82 -6.30 -6.89
CA LEU A 119 -4.70 -5.45 -7.30
C LEU A 119 -3.37 -6.21 -7.25
N SER A 120 -3.12 -6.97 -6.18
CA SER A 120 -1.87 -7.72 -6.00
C SER A 120 -1.74 -8.83 -7.03
N ARG A 121 -2.86 -9.48 -7.41
CA ARG A 121 -2.90 -10.48 -8.48
C ARG A 121 -2.53 -9.87 -9.82
N ARG A 122 -3.11 -8.73 -10.18
CA ARG A 122 -2.81 -8.01 -11.43
C ARG A 122 -1.35 -7.55 -11.51
N LEU A 123 -0.79 -7.05 -10.40
CA LEU A 123 0.64 -6.70 -10.33
C LEU A 123 1.55 -7.93 -10.47
N SER A 124 1.11 -9.07 -9.95
CA SER A 124 1.83 -10.35 -10.11
C SER A 124 1.74 -10.87 -11.55
N GLU A 125 0.61 -10.69 -12.24
CA GLU A 125 0.48 -10.99 -13.67
C GLU A 125 1.39 -10.10 -14.52
N GLU A 126 1.55 -8.83 -14.13
CA GLU A 126 2.41 -7.86 -14.81
C GLU A 126 3.91 -8.15 -14.63
N PHE A 127 4.35 -8.43 -13.40
CA PHE A 127 5.77 -8.48 -13.05
C PHE A 127 6.27 -9.85 -12.57
N GLY A 128 5.41 -10.86 -12.56
CA GLY A 128 5.74 -12.19 -12.07
C GLY A 128 6.23 -12.18 -10.62
N THR A 129 7.32 -12.90 -10.37
CA THR A 129 7.92 -13.05 -9.03
C THR A 129 8.42 -11.74 -8.44
N ALA A 130 8.71 -10.72 -9.26
CA ALA A 130 9.15 -9.42 -8.77
C ALA A 130 8.06 -8.66 -8.00
N ALA A 131 6.77 -8.98 -8.22
CA ALA A 131 5.65 -8.44 -7.45
C ALA A 131 5.13 -9.40 -6.36
N SER A 132 5.81 -10.53 -6.11
CA SER A 132 5.40 -11.50 -5.08
C SER A 132 5.28 -10.89 -3.68
N VAL A 133 6.05 -9.83 -3.40
CA VAL A 133 5.98 -9.06 -2.15
C VAL A 133 4.58 -8.50 -1.87
N CYS A 134 3.80 -8.14 -2.91
CA CYS A 134 2.42 -7.67 -2.75
C CYS A 134 1.50 -8.74 -2.13
N GLY A 135 1.78 -10.03 -2.39
CA GLY A 135 1.06 -11.16 -1.81
C GLY A 135 1.47 -11.49 -0.37
N THR A 136 2.56 -10.90 0.13
CA THR A 136 3.06 -11.10 1.51
C THR A 136 2.51 -10.07 2.50
N ARG A 137 1.60 -9.20 2.06
CA ARG A 137 0.96 -8.19 2.90
C ARG A 137 0.21 -8.84 4.08
N PRO A 138 0.28 -8.26 5.29
CA PRO A 138 -0.57 -8.65 6.41
C PRO A 138 -2.04 -8.56 6.04
N ARG A 139 -2.76 -9.68 6.13
CA ARG A 139 -4.23 -9.70 6.06
C ARG A 139 -4.75 -9.57 7.47
N TYR A 140 -5.82 -8.84 7.68
CA TYR A 140 -6.39 -8.65 9.02
C TYR A 140 -7.82 -9.15 8.98
N SER A 141 -8.16 -10.07 9.87
CA SER A 141 -9.50 -10.64 9.93
C SER A 141 -10.45 -9.58 10.48
N LEU A 142 -11.26 -9.00 9.61
CA LEU A 142 -12.16 -7.91 9.96
C LEU A 142 -13.48 -8.39 10.60
N ASP A 143 -13.72 -9.70 10.72
CA ASP A 143 -15.03 -10.19 11.14
C ASP A 143 -15.03 -11.47 12.03
N PRO A 144 -15.54 -11.39 13.28
CA PRO A 144 -15.85 -10.17 14.03
C PRO A 144 -14.60 -9.53 14.65
N PRO A 145 -14.48 -8.19 14.67
CA PRO A 145 -13.37 -7.51 15.35
C PRO A 145 -13.43 -7.78 16.86
N ILE A 146 -12.29 -8.11 17.47
CA ILE A 146 -12.22 -8.53 18.87
C ILE A 146 -12.35 -7.30 19.77
N ARG A 147 -13.43 -7.22 20.55
CA ARG A 147 -13.72 -6.12 21.47
C ARG A 147 -13.49 -6.57 22.89
N LEU A 148 -12.55 -5.96 23.58
CA LEU A 148 -12.17 -6.36 24.93
C LEU A 148 -11.99 -5.13 25.84
N PRO A 149 -12.33 -5.24 27.14
CA PRO A 149 -11.89 -4.29 28.15
C PRO A 149 -10.35 -4.22 28.21
N LYS A 150 -9.80 -3.07 28.59
CA LYS A 150 -8.34 -2.81 28.61
C LYS A 150 -7.47 -3.95 29.18
N PRO A 151 -7.75 -4.57 30.35
CA PRO A 151 -6.88 -5.63 30.87
C PRO A 151 -6.84 -6.89 29.99
N GLN A 152 -7.97 -7.24 29.39
CA GLN A 152 -8.08 -8.41 28.51
C GLN A 152 -7.47 -8.13 27.13
N ALA A 153 -7.64 -6.91 26.64
CA ALA A 153 -6.98 -6.44 25.43
C ALA A 153 -5.45 -6.46 25.55
N GLU A 154 -4.90 -5.99 26.68
CA GLU A 154 -3.46 -6.05 26.95
C GLU A 154 -2.92 -7.48 26.99
N ALA A 155 -3.69 -8.43 27.54
CA ALA A 155 -3.32 -9.84 27.54
C ALA A 155 -3.29 -10.41 26.10
N LEU A 156 -4.31 -10.11 25.30
CA LEU A 156 -4.37 -10.55 23.90
C LEU A 156 -3.25 -9.95 23.06
N MET A 157 -2.93 -8.66 23.24
CA MET A 157 -1.83 -8.02 22.52
C MET A 157 -0.47 -8.66 22.83
N ARG A 158 -0.23 -9.06 24.10
CA ARG A 158 0.98 -9.79 24.48
C ARG A 158 1.03 -11.18 23.83
N ASP A 159 -0.08 -11.90 23.82
CA ASP A 159 -0.18 -13.20 23.15
C ASP A 159 0.12 -13.10 21.64
N LEU A 160 -0.53 -12.18 20.93
CA LEU A 160 -0.30 -11.96 19.50
C LEU A 160 1.15 -11.61 19.20
N HIS A 161 1.76 -10.71 19.99
CA HIS A 161 3.18 -10.39 19.87
C HIS A 161 4.09 -11.60 20.12
N SER A 162 3.79 -12.43 21.13
CA SER A 162 4.57 -13.64 21.43
C SER A 162 4.56 -14.65 20.28
N ARG A 163 3.50 -14.61 19.45
CA ARG A 163 3.31 -15.46 18.27
C ARG A 163 3.83 -14.81 16.98
N GLY A 164 4.40 -13.61 17.08
CA GLY A 164 4.92 -12.84 15.94
C GLY A 164 3.85 -12.26 15.02
N LEU A 165 2.59 -12.23 15.45
CA LEU A 165 1.47 -11.72 14.67
C LEU A 165 1.32 -10.20 14.85
N LYS A 166 1.02 -9.49 13.76
CA LYS A 166 0.65 -8.09 13.82
C LYS A 166 -0.83 -7.93 14.18
N PHE A 167 -1.21 -6.75 14.64
CA PHE A 167 -2.63 -6.42 14.87
C PHE A 167 -2.86 -4.92 14.73
N MET A 168 -4.08 -4.54 14.38
CA MET A 168 -4.56 -3.16 14.48
C MET A 168 -5.30 -2.95 15.80
N MET A 169 -5.19 -1.76 16.37
CA MET A 169 -5.83 -1.39 17.64
C MET A 169 -6.54 -0.05 17.53
N ASN A 170 -7.76 0.06 18.07
CA ASN A 170 -8.44 1.33 18.32
C ASN A 170 -8.97 1.39 19.75
N HIS A 171 -8.95 2.59 20.34
CA HIS A 171 -9.52 2.86 21.67
C HIS A 171 -10.87 3.55 21.53
N HIS A 172 -11.84 3.13 22.37
CA HIS A 172 -13.11 3.82 22.54
C HIS A 172 -13.19 4.53 23.89
N ASP A 173 -14.01 5.59 23.94
CA ASP A 173 -14.20 6.42 25.14
C ASP A 173 -14.84 5.66 26.32
N ASP A 174 -15.50 4.53 26.04
CA ASP A 174 -16.09 3.63 27.04
C ASP A 174 -15.05 2.68 27.69
N GLY A 175 -13.77 2.81 27.32
CA GLY A 175 -12.67 1.96 27.82
C GLY A 175 -12.52 0.63 27.08
N THR A 176 -13.32 0.39 26.03
CA THR A 176 -13.19 -0.77 25.14
C THR A 176 -12.03 -0.58 24.17
N ILE A 177 -11.25 -1.64 23.96
CA ILE A 177 -10.22 -1.70 22.94
C ILE A 177 -10.69 -2.67 21.85
N VAL A 178 -10.65 -2.21 20.60
CA VAL A 178 -10.87 -3.05 19.42
C VAL A 178 -9.52 -3.53 18.91
N ILE A 179 -9.35 -4.84 18.85
CA ILE A 179 -8.16 -5.51 18.30
C ILE A 179 -8.58 -6.27 17.05
N ILE A 180 -7.83 -6.07 15.97
CA ILE A 180 -8.03 -6.77 14.70
C ILE A 180 -6.72 -7.50 14.39
N PRO A 181 -6.61 -8.80 14.70
CA PRO A 181 -5.38 -9.56 14.51
C PRO A 181 -5.10 -9.79 13.03
N GLU A 182 -3.82 -9.94 12.69
CA GLU A 182 -3.39 -10.50 11.42
C GLU A 182 -3.98 -11.91 11.27
N GLU A 183 -4.52 -12.21 10.09
CA GLU A 183 -4.94 -13.57 9.74
C GLU A 183 -3.72 -14.48 9.87
N GLU A 184 -3.87 -15.54 10.66
CA GLU A 184 -2.91 -16.63 10.61
C GLU A 184 -2.84 -17.12 9.18
N ARG A 185 -1.65 -17.05 8.58
CA ARG A 185 -1.41 -17.69 7.29
C ARG A 185 -1.62 -19.18 7.51
N SER A 186 -2.78 -19.71 7.12
CA SER A 186 -2.99 -21.15 7.08
C SER A 186 -1.84 -21.76 6.28
N ALA A 187 -1.13 -22.70 6.88
CA ALA A 187 -0.03 -23.43 6.24
C ALA A 187 -0.48 -24.26 5.01
N ASP A 188 -1.77 -24.23 4.67
CA ASP A 188 -2.42 -25.07 3.66
C ASP A 188 -2.80 -24.33 2.36
N ALA A 189 -2.30 -23.12 2.11
CA ALA A 189 -2.34 -22.60 0.74
C ALA A 189 -1.17 -23.23 -0.04
N PRO A 190 -1.40 -24.17 -0.97
CA PRO A 190 -0.31 -24.72 -1.76
C PRO A 190 0.31 -23.58 -2.56
N HIS A 191 1.53 -23.20 -2.18
CA HIS A 191 2.48 -22.65 -3.13
C HIS A 191 2.71 -23.75 -4.16
N ASP A 192 1.93 -23.73 -5.25
CA ASP A 192 2.22 -24.52 -6.44
C ASP A 192 3.47 -23.91 -7.11
N LEU A 193 4.61 -24.15 -6.47
CA LEU A 193 5.94 -23.91 -6.99
C LEU A 193 6.32 -25.13 -7.81
N GLY A 194 5.97 -25.08 -9.09
CA GLY A 194 6.77 -25.66 -10.17
C GLY A 194 6.87 -27.18 -10.20
N ALA A 195 5.91 -27.82 -10.87
CA ALA A 195 6.21 -29.01 -11.65
C ALA A 195 6.71 -28.60 -13.05
N ARG A 196 7.99 -28.21 -13.13
CA ARG A 196 8.80 -28.34 -14.35
C ARG A 196 10.09 -29.02 -13.97
N ASP A 197 10.14 -30.33 -14.21
CA ASP A 197 11.29 -30.99 -14.81
C ASP A 197 10.86 -32.39 -15.26
N GLN A 198 10.67 -32.53 -16.58
CA GLN A 198 11.13 -33.68 -17.35
C GLN A 198 10.80 -33.50 -18.84
N GLN A 199 11.83 -33.14 -19.61
CA GLN A 199 12.08 -33.60 -20.98
C GLN A 199 13.58 -33.96 -21.04
N PRO A 200 14.06 -34.76 -22.00
CA PRO A 200 13.39 -35.74 -22.86
C PRO A 200 14.08 -37.13 -22.79
N GLY A 201 13.43 -38.15 -23.36
CA GLY A 201 14.02 -39.45 -23.69
C GLY A 201 13.33 -40.00 -24.94
#